data_AF-A0A950ZTW7-F1
#
_entry.id   AF-A0A950ZTW7-F1
#
_cell.length_a   1.000
_cell.length_b   1.000
_cell.length_c   1.000
_cell.angle_alpha   90.00
_cell.angle_beta   90.00
_cell.angle_gamma   90.00
#
_symmetry.space_group_name_H-M   'P 1'
#
loop_
_entity.id
_entity.type
_entity.pdbx_description
1 polymer ?
#
loop_
_entity_poly.entity_id
_entity_poly.type
_entity_poly.pdbx_seq_one_letter_code
_entity_poly.pdbx_strand_id
1 'polypeptide(L)'
;MVLGLIGLTRLPRAESMLFVFIVLSHVLLYGSLAIWAGDAAWGPRYLVPVVAFLVLPAGAVLQDHMRAFAALVAAGVVINLGAVLLDQRVYYIYLLGAGQRDSARVEALRWDPLFSPPLLHWRLLGGRYVRFVRNLSAPAALESGAYQSDFQLTDGFPAWTSGDAVVHVSQPAHMLLRYRDSRPPGVGDSDVQVVINGVRAALTPVRDEADNFWDVTFDVPGRATLDVRSTTFVPARDAPPSVDVRQLGIQVLGMTANGEPVRMANFPPMPVSDAQPWTFELSTWFWAPSTHLADVLEWYLWLSGLPRALVLLALVPAAGLAWSTRALRQELLSNR
;
A
#
# COMPACT_ATOMS: atom_id res chain seq x y z
N MET A 1 -6.29 -5.84 -27.96
CA MET A 1 -6.42 -4.74 -28.95
C MET A 1 -5.98 -5.16 -30.35
N VAL A 2 -4.78 -5.70 -30.56
CA VAL A 2 -4.32 -6.13 -31.91
C VAL A 2 -5.31 -7.07 -32.62
N LEU A 3 -5.78 -8.11 -31.94
CA LEU A 3 -6.79 -9.03 -32.51
C LEU A 3 -8.12 -8.34 -32.85
N GLY A 4 -8.49 -7.30 -32.12
CA GLY A 4 -9.67 -6.50 -32.45
C GLY A 4 -9.46 -5.66 -33.71
N LEU A 5 -8.28 -5.05 -33.87
CA LEU A 5 -7.93 -4.36 -35.11
C LEU A 5 -7.93 -5.29 -36.33
N ILE A 6 -7.43 -6.52 -36.17
CA ILE A 6 -7.52 -7.55 -37.22
C ILE A 6 -8.98 -7.93 -37.47
N GLY A 7 -9.76 -8.11 -36.40
CA GLY A 7 -11.18 -8.44 -36.45
C GLY A 7 -12.02 -7.42 -37.21
N LEU A 8 -11.68 -6.13 -37.15
CA LEU A 8 -12.34 -5.08 -37.93
C LEU A 8 -12.27 -5.32 -39.45
N THR A 9 -11.26 -6.04 -39.94
CA THR A 9 -11.16 -6.40 -41.37
C THR A 9 -12.07 -7.56 -41.77
N ARG A 10 -12.60 -8.30 -40.78
CA ARG A 10 -13.50 -9.44 -40.96
C ARG A 10 -14.98 -9.08 -40.77
N LEU A 11 -15.28 -7.91 -40.23
CA LEU A 11 -16.63 -7.42 -40.03
C LEU A 11 -17.16 -6.69 -41.28
N PRO A 12 -18.49 -6.59 -41.46
CA PRO A 12 -19.09 -5.74 -42.48
C PRO A 12 -18.61 -4.29 -42.36
N ARG A 13 -18.41 -3.62 -43.51
CA ARG A 13 -17.83 -2.28 -43.58
C ARG A 13 -18.54 -1.26 -42.69
N ALA A 14 -19.87 -1.30 -42.63
CA ALA A 14 -20.66 -0.39 -41.80
C ALA A 14 -20.40 -0.58 -40.30
N GLU A 15 -20.30 -1.83 -39.84
CA GLU A 15 -19.98 -2.15 -38.45
C GLU A 15 -18.56 -1.69 -38.10
N SER A 16 -17.58 -2.02 -38.94
CA SER A 16 -16.19 -1.59 -38.73
C SER A 16 -16.07 -0.07 -38.66
N MET A 17 -16.78 0.66 -39.53
CA MET A 17 -16.83 2.12 -39.51
C MET A 17 -17.46 2.65 -38.21
N LEU A 18 -18.51 2.00 -37.69
CA LEU A 18 -19.13 2.37 -36.43
C LEU A 18 -18.15 2.20 -35.25
N PHE A 19 -17.46 1.06 -35.15
CA PHE A 19 -16.45 0.84 -34.11
C PHE A 19 -15.35 1.90 -34.16
N VAL A 20 -14.81 2.16 -35.35
CA VAL A 20 -13.77 3.19 -35.55
C VAL A 20 -14.28 4.57 -35.16
N PHE A 21 -15.50 4.94 -35.56
CA PHE A 21 -16.10 6.23 -35.22
C PHE A 21 -16.26 6.40 -33.71
N ILE A 22 -16.77 5.39 -32.99
CA ILE A 22 -16.93 5.42 -31.53
C ILE A 22 -15.56 5.62 -30.86
N VAL A 23 -14.54 4.85 -31.25
CA VAL A 23 -13.21 4.95 -30.66
C VAL A 23 -12.59 6.32 -30.93
N LEU A 24 -12.62 6.77 -32.19
CA LEU A 24 -11.99 8.04 -32.57
C LEU A 24 -12.69 9.24 -31.92
N SER A 25 -14.02 9.29 -31.95
CA SER A 25 -14.77 10.41 -31.35
C SER A 25 -14.48 10.54 -29.86
N HIS A 26 -14.42 9.42 -29.14
CA HIS A 26 -14.15 9.40 -27.71
C HIS A 26 -12.69 9.77 -27.37
N VAL A 27 -11.71 9.23 -28.11
CA VAL A 27 -10.29 9.58 -27.92
C VAL A 27 -10.06 11.06 -28.24
N LEU A 28 -10.65 11.58 -29.31
CA LEU A 28 -10.53 13.00 -29.66
C LEU A 28 -11.18 13.91 -28.62
N LEU A 29 -12.35 13.53 -28.11
CA LEU A 29 -13.06 14.29 -27.08
C LEU A 29 -12.21 14.42 -25.81
N TYR A 30 -11.83 13.28 -25.24
CA TYR A 30 -11.09 13.30 -23.97
C TYR A 30 -9.61 13.68 -24.17
N GLY A 31 -9.03 13.49 -25.36
CA GLY A 31 -7.63 13.81 -25.67
C GLY A 31 -7.32 15.31 -25.58
N SER A 32 -8.36 16.15 -25.53
CA SER A 32 -8.27 17.59 -25.28
C SER A 32 -8.06 17.96 -23.81
N LEU A 33 -8.18 17.01 -22.88
CA LEU A 33 -8.02 17.28 -21.44
C LEU A 33 -6.54 17.51 -21.09
N ALA A 34 -6.28 18.56 -20.29
CA ALA A 34 -4.94 18.93 -19.85
C ALA A 34 -4.24 17.83 -19.00
N ILE A 35 -5.03 16.97 -18.34
CA ILE A 35 -4.52 15.91 -17.47
C ILE A 35 -5.00 14.55 -18.01
N TRP A 36 -4.22 14.00 -18.95
CA TRP A 36 -4.51 12.74 -19.64
C TRP A 36 -3.65 11.56 -19.16
N ALA A 37 -2.48 11.81 -18.57
CA ALA A 37 -1.55 10.74 -18.18
C ALA A 37 -2.18 9.74 -17.19
N GLY A 38 -1.76 8.48 -17.24
CA GLY A 38 -2.39 7.37 -16.51
C GLY A 38 -1.88 7.06 -15.12
N ASP A 39 -1.19 8.01 -14.49
CA ASP A 39 -0.62 7.86 -13.16
C ASP A 39 -1.67 8.10 -12.04
N ALA A 40 -1.40 9.05 -11.14
CA ALA A 40 -2.39 9.56 -10.18
C ALA A 40 -3.60 10.23 -10.84
N ALA A 41 -3.56 10.42 -12.16
CA ALA A 41 -4.61 11.03 -12.94
C ALA A 41 -5.62 10.00 -13.49
N TRP A 42 -6.77 10.50 -13.91
CA TRP A 42 -7.95 9.71 -14.22
C TRP A 42 -7.98 9.22 -15.68
N GLY A 43 -6.93 9.51 -16.47
CA GLY A 43 -6.87 9.32 -17.92
C GLY A 43 -7.32 7.95 -18.45
N PRO A 44 -6.75 6.83 -17.96
CA PRO A 44 -7.13 5.49 -18.37
C PRO A 44 -8.60 5.17 -18.13
N ARG A 45 -9.25 5.79 -17.13
CA ARG A 45 -10.68 5.61 -16.85
C ARG A 45 -11.53 6.15 -17.97
N TYR A 46 -11.07 7.20 -18.66
CA TYR A 46 -11.73 7.70 -19.86
C TYR A 46 -11.64 6.72 -21.01
N LEU A 47 -10.62 5.85 -21.07
CA LEU A 47 -10.50 4.87 -22.15
C LEU A 47 -11.28 3.58 -21.90
N VAL A 48 -11.69 3.28 -20.66
CA VAL A 48 -12.43 2.06 -20.31
C VAL A 48 -13.64 1.80 -21.23
N PRO A 49 -14.51 2.80 -21.51
CA PRO A 49 -15.66 2.57 -22.39
C PRO A 49 -15.26 2.14 -23.81
N VAL A 50 -14.17 2.68 -24.36
CA VAL A 50 -13.72 2.35 -25.73
C VAL A 50 -12.93 1.06 -25.84
N VAL A 51 -12.38 0.55 -24.74
CA VAL A 51 -11.67 -0.74 -24.74
C VAL A 51 -12.59 -1.87 -25.21
N ALA A 52 -13.86 -1.87 -24.80
CA ALA A 52 -14.83 -2.87 -25.24
C ALA A 52 -14.98 -2.87 -26.77
N PHE A 53 -15.13 -1.70 -27.38
CA PHE A 53 -15.26 -1.52 -28.83
C PHE A 53 -13.97 -1.87 -29.60
N LEU A 54 -12.80 -1.72 -28.97
CA LEU A 54 -11.52 -2.16 -29.52
C LEU A 54 -11.26 -3.66 -29.40
N VAL A 55 -11.96 -4.36 -28.51
CA VAL A 55 -11.75 -5.80 -28.24
C VAL A 55 -12.84 -6.64 -28.89
N LEU A 56 -14.08 -6.16 -28.96
CA LEU A 56 -15.23 -6.93 -29.45
C LEU A 56 -15.02 -7.54 -30.84
N PRO A 57 -14.44 -6.83 -31.84
CA PRO A 57 -14.18 -7.41 -33.15
C PRO A 57 -13.22 -8.62 -33.14
N ALA A 58 -12.43 -8.81 -32.07
CA ALA A 58 -11.57 -9.98 -31.93
C ALA A 58 -12.36 -11.30 -31.95
N GLY A 59 -13.66 -11.27 -31.62
CA GLY A 59 -14.56 -12.41 -31.74
C GLY A 59 -14.61 -12.99 -33.16
N ALA A 60 -14.60 -12.14 -34.20
CA ALA A 60 -14.59 -12.58 -35.60
C ALA A 60 -13.29 -13.32 -35.99
N VAL A 61 -12.21 -13.14 -35.22
CA VAL A 61 -10.96 -13.88 -35.40
C VAL A 61 -10.98 -15.17 -34.58
N LEU A 62 -11.53 -15.11 -33.36
CA LEU A 62 -11.45 -16.17 -32.37
C LEU A 62 -12.62 -17.16 -32.39
N GLN A 63 -13.67 -16.93 -33.21
CA GLN A 63 -14.88 -17.76 -33.27
C GLN A 63 -14.58 -19.27 -33.44
N ASP A 64 -13.56 -19.62 -34.21
CA ASP A 64 -13.17 -21.01 -34.45
C ASP A 64 -12.04 -21.51 -33.52
N HIS A 65 -11.59 -20.66 -32.59
CA HIS A 65 -10.39 -20.85 -31.78
C HIS A 65 -10.68 -20.75 -30.27
N MET A 66 -11.71 -21.47 -29.80
CA MET A 66 -12.20 -21.38 -28.41
C MET A 66 -11.12 -21.62 -27.34
N ARG A 67 -10.13 -22.48 -27.60
CA ARG A 67 -8.99 -22.67 -26.68
C ARG A 67 -8.12 -21.42 -26.56
N ALA A 68 -7.85 -20.75 -27.68
CA ALA A 68 -7.08 -19.50 -27.68
C ALA A 68 -7.87 -18.38 -26.99
N PHE A 69 -9.19 -18.32 -27.23
CA PHE A 69 -10.08 -17.40 -26.52
C PHE A 69 -10.04 -17.64 -25.00
N ALA A 70 -10.21 -18.88 -24.55
CA ALA A 70 -10.15 -19.23 -23.13
C ALA A 70 -8.79 -18.88 -22.50
N ALA A 71 -7.68 -19.14 -23.20
CA ALA A 71 -6.34 -18.77 -22.74
C ALA A 71 -6.17 -17.24 -22.60
N LEU A 72 -6.68 -16.46 -23.56
CA LEU A 72 -6.65 -14.99 -23.50
C LEU A 72 -7.50 -14.45 -22.36
N VAL A 73 -8.68 -15.04 -22.12
CA VAL A 73 -9.55 -14.68 -20.98
C VAL A 73 -8.84 -14.99 -19.67
N ALA A 74 -8.26 -16.19 -19.53
CA ALA A 74 -7.51 -16.58 -18.33
C ALA A 74 -6.32 -15.64 -18.07
N ALA A 75 -5.53 -15.34 -19.11
CA ALA A 75 -4.42 -14.39 -19.00
C ALA A 75 -4.90 -12.98 -18.61
N GLY A 76 -6.01 -12.52 -19.20
CA GLY A 76 -6.63 -11.25 -18.87
C GLY A 76 -7.08 -11.19 -17.40
N VAL A 77 -7.73 -12.25 -16.91
CA VAL A 77 -8.15 -12.36 -15.50
C VAL A 77 -6.93 -12.29 -14.58
N VAL A 78 -5.87 -13.06 -14.86
CA VAL A 78 -4.65 -13.04 -14.04
C VAL A 78 -4.02 -11.64 -14.02
N ILE A 79 -3.84 -11.00 -15.17
CA ILE A 79 -3.22 -9.66 -15.24
C ILE A 79 -4.07 -8.64 -14.47
N ASN A 80 -5.38 -8.63 -14.67
CA ASN A 80 -6.27 -7.67 -14.01
C ASN A 80 -6.44 -7.96 -12.52
N LEU A 81 -6.37 -9.22 -12.09
CA LEU A 81 -6.45 -9.58 -10.69
C LEU A 81 -5.34 -8.90 -9.88
N GLY A 82 -4.10 -8.87 -10.39
CA GLY A 82 -3.01 -8.14 -9.73
C GLY A 82 -3.31 -6.64 -9.56
N ALA A 83 -3.95 -6.01 -10.56
CA ALA A 83 -4.34 -4.60 -10.51
C ALA A 83 -5.55 -4.30 -9.62
N VAL A 84 -6.41 -5.30 -9.36
CA VAL A 84 -7.56 -5.17 -8.44
C VAL A 84 -7.13 -5.43 -7.00
N LEU A 85 -6.16 -6.33 -6.79
CA LEU A 85 -5.64 -6.66 -5.46
C LEU A 85 -4.73 -5.56 -4.89
N LEU A 86 -4.20 -4.67 -5.73
CA LEU A 86 -3.33 -3.56 -5.32
C LEU A 86 -3.93 -2.22 -5.75
N ASP A 87 -3.87 -1.23 -4.88
CA ASP A 87 -4.22 0.14 -5.25
C ASP A 87 -3.20 0.68 -6.26
N GLN A 88 -3.73 1.28 -7.33
CA GLN A 88 -2.93 1.87 -8.40
C GLN A 88 -1.90 2.92 -7.92
N ARG A 89 -2.12 3.58 -6.78
CA ARG A 89 -1.15 4.54 -6.22
C ARG A 89 0.05 3.84 -5.61
N VAL A 90 -0.07 2.60 -5.13
CA VAL A 90 1.08 1.84 -4.62
C VAL A 90 2.11 1.66 -5.74
N TYR A 91 1.64 1.34 -6.95
CA TYR A 91 2.48 1.31 -8.15
C TYR A 91 3.15 2.66 -8.41
N TYR A 92 2.37 3.74 -8.40
CA TYR A 92 2.90 5.08 -8.66
C TYR A 92 3.92 5.55 -7.61
N ILE A 93 3.64 5.34 -6.33
CA ILE A 93 4.55 5.66 -5.22
C ILE A 93 5.82 4.81 -5.34
N TYR A 94 5.70 3.54 -5.74
CA TYR A 94 6.86 2.70 -6.00
C TYR A 94 7.73 3.27 -7.12
N LEU A 95 7.14 3.71 -8.25
CA LEU A 95 7.88 4.35 -9.33
C LEU A 95 8.56 5.64 -8.88
N LEU A 96 7.84 6.49 -8.12
CA LEU A 96 8.43 7.71 -7.55
C LEU A 96 9.63 7.39 -6.65
N GLY A 97 9.52 6.37 -5.80
CA GLY A 97 10.62 5.92 -4.95
C GLY A 97 11.80 5.38 -5.76
N ALA A 98 11.55 4.50 -6.73
CA ALA A 98 12.58 3.90 -7.59
C ALA A 98 13.26 4.93 -8.50
N GLY A 99 12.50 5.92 -8.95
CA GLY A 99 12.98 7.07 -9.70
C GLY A 99 13.61 8.15 -8.82
N GLN A 100 13.72 7.94 -7.50
CA GLN A 100 14.28 8.91 -6.55
C GLN A 100 13.61 10.29 -6.64
N ARG A 101 12.33 10.31 -7.00
CA ARG A 101 11.52 11.52 -7.26
C ARG A 101 12.03 12.40 -8.40
N ASP A 102 12.96 11.91 -9.22
CA ASP A 102 13.35 12.53 -10.46
C ASP A 102 12.33 12.19 -11.55
N SER A 103 11.64 13.19 -12.07
CA SER A 103 10.61 13.02 -13.09
C SER A 103 11.14 12.37 -14.38
N ALA A 104 12.37 12.68 -14.80
CA ALA A 104 12.96 12.09 -16.00
C ALA A 104 13.27 10.60 -15.78
N ARG A 105 13.73 10.25 -14.58
CA ARG A 105 13.98 8.85 -14.22
C ARG A 105 12.67 8.07 -14.08
N VAL A 106 11.65 8.65 -13.45
CA VAL A 106 10.31 8.04 -13.36
C VAL A 106 9.75 7.79 -14.75
N GLU A 107 9.90 8.76 -15.67
CA GLU A 107 9.49 8.60 -17.06
C GLU A 107 10.24 7.45 -17.74
N ALA A 108 11.57 7.35 -17.58
CA ALA A 108 12.36 6.25 -18.13
C ALA A 108 11.89 4.88 -17.61
N LEU A 109 11.53 4.79 -16.32
CA LEU A 109 11.00 3.56 -15.72
C LEU A 109 9.66 3.11 -16.32
N ARG A 110 8.83 4.04 -16.83
CA ARG A 110 7.56 3.67 -17.49
C ARG A 110 7.76 2.86 -18.76
N TRP A 111 8.90 3.05 -19.42
CA TRP A 111 9.28 2.36 -20.65
C TRP A 111 10.08 1.08 -20.39
N ASP A 112 10.46 0.80 -19.15
CA ASP A 112 11.12 -0.43 -18.76
C ASP A 112 10.07 -1.56 -18.55
N PRO A 113 10.12 -2.66 -19.33
CA PRO A 113 9.20 -3.77 -19.17
C PRO A 113 9.16 -4.35 -17.74
N LEU A 114 10.27 -4.29 -16.99
CA LEU A 114 10.35 -4.78 -15.61
C LEU A 114 9.52 -3.95 -14.62
N PHE A 115 9.19 -2.71 -15.00
CA PHE A 115 8.34 -1.80 -14.24
C PHE A 115 6.94 -1.66 -14.85
N SER A 116 6.60 -2.53 -15.81
CA SER A 116 5.24 -2.61 -16.32
C SER A 116 4.25 -2.98 -15.20
N PRO A 117 3.02 -2.41 -15.20
CA PRO A 117 2.05 -2.68 -14.15
C PRO A 117 1.78 -4.18 -13.90
N PRO A 118 1.60 -5.05 -14.91
CA PRO A 118 1.33 -6.47 -14.67
C PRO A 118 2.43 -7.17 -13.85
N LEU A 119 3.71 -6.91 -14.16
CA LEU A 119 4.82 -7.52 -13.44
C LEU A 119 5.00 -6.91 -12.06
N LEU A 120 4.92 -5.58 -11.98
CA LEU A 120 5.16 -4.87 -10.73
C LEU A 120 4.05 -5.14 -9.71
N HIS A 121 2.79 -5.27 -10.14
CA HIS A 121 1.70 -5.65 -9.24
C HIS A 121 1.97 -7.01 -8.56
N TRP A 122 2.29 -8.05 -9.34
CA TRP A 122 2.58 -9.35 -8.75
C TRP A 122 3.83 -9.35 -7.86
N ARG A 123 4.86 -8.58 -8.22
CA ARG A 123 6.06 -8.43 -7.39
C ARG A 123 5.75 -7.75 -6.05
N LEU A 124 4.97 -6.68 -6.07
CA LEU A 124 4.56 -5.95 -4.86
C LEU A 124 3.68 -6.83 -3.96
N LEU A 125 2.71 -7.54 -4.53
CA LEU A 125 1.85 -8.46 -3.80
C LEU A 125 2.67 -9.60 -3.17
N GLY A 126 3.60 -10.21 -3.92
CA GLY A 126 4.49 -11.23 -3.40
C GLY A 126 5.36 -10.71 -2.26
N GLY A 127 5.89 -9.49 -2.38
CA GLY A 127 6.62 -8.81 -1.30
C GLY A 127 5.77 -8.61 -0.05
N ARG A 128 4.52 -8.19 -0.20
CA ARG A 128 3.55 -8.06 0.90
C ARG A 128 3.22 -9.40 1.55
N TYR A 129 3.03 -10.45 0.77
CA TYR A 129 2.79 -11.80 1.30
C TYR A 129 3.96 -12.30 2.15
N VAL A 130 5.20 -12.14 1.68
CA VAL A 130 6.38 -12.53 2.46
C VAL A 130 6.44 -11.75 3.78
N ARG A 131 6.12 -10.46 3.75
CA ARG A 131 6.07 -9.63 4.96
C ARG A 131 4.96 -10.05 5.90
N PHE A 132 3.76 -10.28 5.37
CA PHE A 132 2.62 -10.80 6.12
C PHE A 132 3.01 -12.05 6.92
N VAL A 133 3.59 -13.05 6.24
CA VAL A 133 4.03 -14.31 6.88
C VAL A 133 5.12 -14.05 7.93
N ARG A 134 6.09 -13.18 7.65
CA ARG A 134 7.15 -12.82 8.61
C ARG A 134 6.60 -12.09 9.85
N ASN A 135 5.56 -11.29 9.67
CA ASN A 135 4.94 -10.52 10.75
C ASN A 135 4.06 -11.39 11.66
N LEU A 136 3.51 -12.51 11.17
CA LEU A 136 2.73 -13.45 12.00
C LEU A 136 3.54 -14.01 13.18
N SER A 137 4.86 -14.10 13.05
CA SER A 137 5.77 -14.57 14.10
C SER A 137 6.51 -13.45 14.82
N ALA A 138 6.17 -12.18 14.60
CA ALA A 138 6.88 -11.07 15.23
C ALA A 138 6.61 -11.06 16.76
N PRO A 139 7.64 -10.81 17.59
CA PRO A 139 7.48 -10.71 19.05
C PRO A 139 6.64 -9.50 19.45
N ALA A 140 6.65 -8.45 18.61
CA ALA A 140 5.84 -7.26 18.81
C ALA A 140 5.41 -6.64 17.47
N ALA A 141 4.22 -6.05 17.45
CA ALA A 141 3.65 -5.36 16.30
C ALA A 141 2.95 -4.06 16.68
N LEU A 142 3.29 -2.96 15.99
CA LEU A 142 2.61 -1.66 16.03
C LEU A 142 1.26 -1.79 15.33
N GLU A 143 0.20 -1.80 16.12
CA GLU A 143 -1.16 -2.04 15.69
C GLU A 143 -1.83 -0.76 15.18
N SER A 144 -1.72 0.36 15.88
CA SER A 144 -2.44 1.59 15.52
C SER A 144 -1.75 2.85 16.01
N GLY A 145 -2.30 4.00 15.63
CA GLY A 145 -1.90 5.30 16.17
C GLY A 145 -0.55 5.83 15.67
N ALA A 146 -0.12 5.38 14.49
CA ALA A 146 1.08 5.85 13.83
C ALA A 146 0.83 6.16 12.35
N TYR A 147 1.31 7.31 11.90
CA TYR A 147 1.39 7.75 10.52
C TYR A 147 2.77 7.42 9.96
N GLN A 148 2.84 6.76 8.81
CA GLN A 148 4.10 6.71 8.09
C GLN A 148 4.51 8.12 7.67
N SER A 149 5.79 8.44 7.76
CA SER A 149 6.29 9.69 7.18
C SER A 149 5.96 9.70 5.69
N ASP A 150 5.46 10.83 5.19
CA ASP A 150 4.96 10.92 3.82
C ASP A 150 6.02 10.41 2.82
N PHE A 151 5.58 9.58 1.87
CA PHE A 151 6.38 9.10 0.74
C PHE A 151 7.56 8.17 1.05
N GLN A 152 7.57 7.50 2.21
CA GLN A 152 8.51 6.40 2.45
C GLN A 152 7.85 5.04 2.19
N LEU A 153 8.54 4.21 1.40
CA LEU A 153 8.19 2.80 1.13
C LEU A 153 8.74 1.86 2.21
N THR A 154 9.24 2.40 3.32
CA THR A 154 9.86 1.62 4.39
C THR A 154 8.78 0.99 5.26
N ASP A 155 9.00 -0.28 5.63
CA ASP A 155 8.08 -1.03 6.47
C ASP A 155 8.25 -0.59 7.93
N GLY A 156 7.42 0.35 8.36
CA GLY A 156 7.31 0.77 9.76
C GLY A 156 7.80 2.18 10.00
N PHE A 157 9.10 2.34 10.22
CA PHE A 157 9.68 3.57 10.76
C PHE A 157 10.60 4.29 9.74
N PRO A 158 10.76 5.62 9.85
CA PRO A 158 10.16 6.52 10.84
C PRO A 158 8.65 6.72 10.66
N ALA A 159 7.93 6.81 11.78
CA ALA A 159 6.49 7.06 11.82
C ALA A 159 6.15 8.10 12.89
N TRP A 160 5.24 9.02 12.59
CA TRP A 160 4.68 9.94 13.56
C TRP A 160 3.59 9.25 14.36
N THR A 161 3.49 9.48 15.66
CA THR A 161 2.33 9.02 16.44
C THR A 161 1.16 9.99 16.31
N SER A 162 -0.08 9.52 16.50
CA SER A 162 -1.30 10.36 16.59
C SER A 162 -1.56 10.90 18.00
N GLY A 163 -0.57 10.79 18.88
CA GLY A 163 -0.71 11.03 20.32
C GLY A 163 -0.80 9.75 21.13
N ASP A 164 -1.37 8.67 20.56
CA ASP A 164 -1.45 7.36 21.21
C ASP A 164 -1.17 6.28 20.17
N ALA A 165 -0.02 5.61 20.24
CA ALA A 165 0.32 4.47 19.39
C ALA A 165 0.25 3.16 20.16
N VAL A 166 -0.44 2.16 19.61
CA VAL A 166 -0.66 0.86 20.27
C VAL A 166 0.26 -0.20 19.69
N VAL A 167 1.01 -0.88 20.54
CA VAL A 167 1.89 -1.99 20.18
C VAL A 167 1.47 -3.24 20.94
N HIS A 168 1.22 -4.33 20.23
CA HIS A 168 1.00 -5.63 20.82
C HIS A 168 2.31 -6.38 20.96
N VAL A 169 2.57 -6.92 22.15
CA VAL A 169 3.72 -7.76 22.45
C VAL A 169 3.21 -9.16 22.78
N SER A 170 3.69 -10.19 22.09
CA SER A 170 3.17 -11.55 22.19
C SER A 170 3.82 -12.39 23.31
N GLN A 171 5.00 -11.98 23.77
CA GLN A 171 5.83 -12.69 24.75
C GLN A 171 6.68 -11.70 25.57
N PRO A 172 7.29 -12.11 26.70
CA PRO A 172 8.18 -11.23 27.44
C PRO A 172 9.27 -10.64 26.55
N ALA A 173 9.51 -9.33 26.66
CA ALA A 173 10.46 -8.64 25.81
C ALA A 173 11.14 -7.46 26.50
N HIS A 174 12.45 -7.32 26.26
CA HIS A 174 13.18 -6.08 26.49
C HIS A 174 12.96 -5.15 25.29
N MET A 175 12.34 -4.01 25.52
CA MET A 175 11.95 -3.08 24.47
C MET A 175 12.94 -1.92 24.40
N LEU A 176 13.29 -1.51 23.17
CA LEU A 176 13.95 -0.24 22.88
C LEU A 176 13.03 0.58 21.99
N LEU A 177 12.65 1.76 22.44
CA LEU A 177 11.93 2.76 21.66
C LEU A 177 12.87 3.92 21.36
N ARG A 178 13.17 4.13 20.08
CA ARG A 178 13.89 5.31 19.59
C ARG A 178 12.92 6.30 18.99
N TYR A 179 12.89 7.52 19.49
CA TYR A 179 12.01 8.56 18.98
C TYR A 179 12.66 9.95 18.95
N ARG A 180 12.07 10.85 18.17
CA ARG A 180 12.41 12.26 18.11
C ARG A 180 11.19 13.09 18.48
N ASP A 181 11.39 14.08 19.34
CA ASP A 181 10.42 15.15 19.55
C ASP A 181 10.77 16.30 18.60
N SER A 182 9.99 16.44 17.55
CA SER A 182 10.20 17.41 16.47
C SER A 182 9.29 18.63 16.60
N ARG A 183 8.71 18.85 17.78
CA ARG A 183 7.90 20.02 18.03
C ARG A 183 8.69 21.32 17.92
N PRO A 184 8.04 22.42 17.50
CA PRO A 184 8.65 23.73 17.53
C PRO A 184 8.93 24.18 18.98
N PRO A 185 9.98 24.98 19.23
CA PRO A 185 10.34 25.42 20.59
C PRO A 185 9.22 26.11 21.38
N GLY A 186 8.23 26.71 20.70
CA GLY A 186 7.12 27.42 21.33
C GLY A 186 5.99 26.54 21.88
N VAL A 187 5.95 25.24 21.57
CA VAL A 187 4.90 24.31 22.02
C VAL A 187 5.28 23.57 23.31
N GLY A 188 6.57 23.61 23.67
CA GLY A 188 7.13 22.84 24.78
C GLY A 188 7.42 21.38 24.40
N ASP A 189 8.08 20.67 25.31
CA ASP A 189 8.49 19.28 25.12
C ASP A 189 7.31 18.31 25.27
N SER A 190 7.47 17.10 24.71
CA SER A 190 6.54 16.00 24.93
C SER A 190 6.61 15.47 26.33
N ASP A 191 5.44 15.28 26.93
CA ASP A 191 5.31 14.21 27.92
C ASP A 191 5.16 12.89 27.14
N VAL A 192 6.23 12.10 27.07
CA VAL A 192 6.19 10.74 26.50
C VAL A 192 5.96 9.74 27.60
N GLN A 193 4.92 8.93 27.44
CA GLN A 193 4.58 7.88 28.38
C GLN A 193 4.49 6.55 27.67
N VAL A 194 4.95 5.50 28.34
CA VAL A 194 4.72 4.11 27.92
C VAL A 194 3.81 3.48 28.97
N VAL A 195 2.67 2.98 28.53
CA VAL A 195 1.67 2.33 29.39
C VAL A 195 1.55 0.87 28.98
N ILE A 196 1.85 -0.04 29.90
CA ILE A 196 1.80 -1.49 29.68
C ILE A 196 0.56 -2.03 30.39
N ASN A 197 -0.42 -2.54 29.63
CA ASN A 197 -1.70 -3.04 30.17
C ASN A 197 -2.38 -2.04 31.13
N GLY A 198 -2.35 -0.75 30.79
CA GLY A 198 -2.93 0.33 31.61
C GLY A 198 -2.04 0.84 32.75
N VAL A 199 -0.87 0.26 32.99
CA VAL A 199 0.08 0.68 34.04
C VAL A 199 1.25 1.44 33.42
N ARG A 200 1.57 2.63 33.93
CA ARG A 200 2.72 3.43 33.46
C ARG A 200 4.02 2.68 33.74
N ALA A 201 4.81 2.45 32.69
CA ALA A 201 6.13 1.85 32.80
C ALA A 201 7.15 2.87 33.36
N ALA A 202 8.12 2.38 34.12
CA ALA A 202 9.30 3.15 34.46
C ALA A 202 10.20 3.23 33.23
N LEU A 203 10.50 4.46 32.78
CA LEU A 203 11.30 4.71 31.60
C LEU A 203 12.70 5.16 32.01
N THR A 204 13.71 4.68 31.28
CA THR A 204 15.09 5.18 31.39
C THR A 204 15.45 5.91 30.09
N PRO A 205 15.04 7.18 29.92
CA PRO A 205 15.34 7.93 28.70
C PRO A 205 16.81 8.34 28.65
N VAL A 206 17.46 8.06 27.53
CA VAL A 206 18.80 8.53 27.20
C VAL A 206 18.70 9.42 25.97
N ARG A 207 19.11 10.68 26.09
CA ARG A 207 19.13 11.62 24.96
C ARG A 207 20.45 11.51 24.22
N ASP A 208 20.37 11.41 22.90
CA ASP A 208 21.51 11.65 22.01
C ASP A 208 21.49 13.14 21.60
N GLU A 209 22.48 13.90 22.07
CA GLU A 209 22.60 15.33 21.79
C GLU A 209 23.00 15.62 20.34
N ALA A 210 23.74 14.72 19.68
CA ALA A 210 24.26 14.95 18.33
C ALA A 210 23.14 14.87 17.28
N ASP A 211 22.27 13.88 17.42
CA ASP A 211 21.21 13.57 16.43
C ASP A 211 19.79 13.95 16.90
N ASN A 212 19.69 14.53 18.11
CA ASN A 212 18.48 15.00 18.77
C ASN A 212 17.36 13.95 18.76
N PHE A 213 17.67 12.75 19.27
CA PHE A 213 16.68 11.69 19.52
C PHE A 213 16.82 11.15 20.94
N TRP A 214 15.82 10.37 21.34
CA TRP A 214 15.71 9.72 22.63
C TRP A 214 15.64 8.22 22.45
N ASP A 215 16.45 7.50 23.22
CA ASP A 215 16.36 6.06 23.38
C ASP A 215 15.73 5.77 24.75
N VAL A 216 14.66 4.97 24.75
CA VAL A 216 13.96 4.56 25.97
C VAL A 216 13.91 3.05 26.01
N THR A 217 14.46 2.47 27.08
CA THR A 217 14.38 1.04 27.35
C THR A 217 13.42 0.75 28.49
N PHE A 218 12.71 -0.37 28.37
CA PHE A 218 11.79 -0.87 29.39
C PHE A 218 11.49 -2.36 29.14
N ASP A 219 11.06 -3.07 30.19
CA ASP A 219 10.74 -4.48 30.11
C ASP A 219 9.23 -4.72 30.06
N VAL A 220 8.81 -5.64 29.19
CA VAL A 220 7.44 -6.14 29.10
C VAL A 220 7.45 -7.56 29.67
N PRO A 221 6.75 -7.83 30.80
CA PRO A 221 6.88 -9.09 31.52
C PRO A 221 6.20 -10.29 30.85
N GLY A 222 5.42 -10.07 29.80
CA GLY A 222 4.62 -11.12 29.15
C GLY A 222 3.85 -10.59 27.96
N ARG A 223 2.78 -11.29 27.58
CA ARG A 223 1.85 -10.79 26.58
C ARG A 223 1.20 -9.49 27.08
N ALA A 224 1.31 -8.42 26.32
CA ALA A 224 0.81 -7.12 26.72
C ALA A 224 0.38 -6.25 25.54
N THR A 225 -0.45 -5.27 25.84
CA THR A 225 -0.69 -4.10 25.00
C THR A 225 0.10 -2.94 25.58
N LEU A 226 0.85 -2.26 24.72
CA LEU A 226 1.68 -1.13 25.03
C LEU A 226 1.13 0.11 24.34
N ASP A 227 0.75 1.12 25.11
CA ASP A 227 0.41 2.44 24.58
C ASP A 227 1.64 3.35 24.68
N VAL A 228 2.15 3.84 23.55
CA VAL A 228 3.09 4.96 23.49
C VAL A 228 2.28 6.24 23.37
N ARG A 229 2.17 6.96 24.47
CA ARG A 229 1.41 8.21 24.55
C ARG A 229 2.33 9.41 24.46
N SER A 230 1.91 10.45 23.76
CA SER A 230 2.64 11.69 23.63
C SER A 230 1.73 12.89 23.45
N THR A 231 2.11 14.02 24.04
CA THR A 231 1.44 15.30 23.77
C THR A 231 1.58 15.67 22.30
N THR A 232 0.46 15.94 21.63
CA THR A 232 0.41 16.25 20.20
C THR A 232 0.47 17.74 19.89
N PHE A 233 0.85 18.08 18.65
CA PHE A 233 0.77 19.42 18.06
C PHE A 233 0.22 19.35 16.63
N VAL A 234 -0.22 20.49 16.08
CA VAL A 234 -0.69 20.60 14.70
C VAL A 234 0.26 21.54 13.95
N PRO A 235 1.13 21.04 13.06
CA PRO A 235 2.16 21.86 12.44
C PRO A 235 1.62 23.13 11.76
N ALA A 236 0.49 23.06 11.06
CA ALA A 236 -0.10 24.22 10.40
C ALA A 236 -0.55 25.34 11.35
N ARG A 237 -0.93 24.97 12.58
CA ARG A 237 -1.32 25.91 13.64
C ARG A 237 -0.11 26.38 14.44
N ASP A 238 0.76 25.44 14.80
CA ASP A 238 1.77 25.63 15.84
C ASP A 238 3.18 25.95 15.27
N ALA A 239 3.41 25.69 13.98
CA ALA A 239 4.65 25.97 13.26
C ALA A 239 4.41 26.47 11.81
N PRO A 240 3.78 27.64 11.60
CA PRO A 240 3.66 28.23 10.27
C PRO A 240 5.04 28.43 9.61
N PRO A 241 5.19 28.27 8.28
CA PRO A 241 4.14 28.18 7.26
C PRO A 241 3.76 26.74 6.89
N SER A 242 3.92 25.76 7.79
CA SER A 242 3.51 24.39 7.50
C SER A 242 2.05 24.32 7.05
N VAL A 243 1.76 23.49 6.05
CA VAL A 243 0.39 23.20 5.59
C VAL A 243 -0.16 21.90 6.16
N ASP A 244 0.63 21.23 7.00
CA ASP A 244 0.26 19.95 7.59
C ASP A 244 -0.73 20.15 8.74
N VAL A 245 -1.98 19.78 8.49
CA VAL A 245 -3.11 19.90 9.42
C VAL A 245 -3.25 18.68 10.34
N ARG A 246 -2.35 17.69 10.25
CA ARG A 246 -2.40 16.50 11.10
C ARG A 246 -2.09 16.84 12.55
N GLN A 247 -2.68 16.07 13.45
CA GLN A 247 -2.32 16.07 14.87
C GLN A 247 -1.15 15.08 15.07
N LEU A 248 0.05 15.60 15.26
CA LEU A 248 1.28 14.80 15.34
C LEU A 248 1.78 14.76 16.79
N GLY A 249 2.12 13.57 17.28
CA GLY A 249 2.88 13.37 18.51
C GLY A 249 4.39 13.32 18.24
N ILE A 250 5.08 12.40 18.91
CA ILE A 250 6.49 12.11 18.63
C ILE A 250 6.69 11.38 17.30
N GLN A 251 7.87 11.52 16.71
CA GLN A 251 8.31 10.72 15.57
C GLN A 251 9.10 9.50 16.07
N VAL A 252 8.51 8.31 16.00
CA VAL A 252 9.20 7.05 16.30
C VAL A 252 10.15 6.74 15.14
N LEU A 253 11.45 6.70 15.43
CA LEU A 253 12.50 6.40 14.44
C LEU A 253 12.75 4.89 14.33
N GLY A 254 12.46 4.15 15.39
CA GLY A 254 12.57 2.70 15.43
C GLY A 254 12.11 2.15 16.75
N MET A 255 11.68 0.90 16.75
CA MET A 255 11.37 0.16 17.98
C MET A 255 11.86 -1.28 17.82
N THR A 256 12.45 -1.86 18.87
CA THR A 256 12.85 -3.26 18.90
C THR A 256 12.32 -3.97 20.15
N ALA A 257 12.12 -5.28 20.03
CA ALA A 257 11.71 -6.21 21.08
C ALA A 257 12.70 -7.37 21.09
N ASN A 258 13.48 -7.52 22.17
CA ASN A 258 14.59 -8.47 22.26
C ASN A 258 15.61 -8.32 21.11
N GLY A 259 15.86 -7.07 20.68
CA GLY A 259 16.76 -6.76 19.56
C GLY A 259 16.13 -6.95 18.17
N GLU A 260 14.96 -7.58 18.06
CA GLU A 260 14.23 -7.72 16.79
C GLU A 260 13.35 -6.49 16.52
N PRO A 261 13.32 -5.94 15.29
CA PRO A 261 12.52 -4.76 14.99
C PRO A 261 11.02 -5.04 15.13
N VAL A 262 10.33 -4.16 15.85
CA VAL A 262 8.86 -4.10 15.91
C VAL A 262 8.35 -3.71 14.53
N ARG A 263 7.28 -4.37 14.11
CA ARG A 263 6.73 -4.25 12.76
C ARG A 263 5.34 -3.66 12.78
N MET A 264 4.87 -3.07 11.68
CA MET A 264 3.45 -2.76 11.57
C MET A 264 2.62 -4.04 11.63
N ALA A 265 1.49 -4.01 12.33
CA ALA A 265 0.54 -5.09 12.32
C ALA A 265 0.02 -5.35 10.91
N ASN A 266 -0.30 -6.62 10.63
CA ASN A 266 -0.80 -7.05 9.32
C ASN A 266 -2.22 -6.58 9.02
N PHE A 267 -2.96 -6.18 10.05
CA PHE A 267 -4.34 -5.72 9.95
C PHE A 267 -4.55 -4.65 11.03
N PRO A 268 -3.96 -3.45 10.89
CA PRO A 268 -4.21 -2.39 11.84
C PRO A 268 -5.74 -2.13 11.88
N PRO A 269 -6.34 -1.99 13.07
CA PRO A 269 -7.75 -1.67 13.18
C PRO A 269 -8.02 -0.39 12.39
N MET A 270 -9.16 -0.40 11.72
CA MET A 270 -9.58 0.76 10.95
C MET A 270 -9.81 1.94 11.90
N PRO A 271 -9.25 3.14 11.62
CA PRO A 271 -9.49 4.34 12.41
C PRO A 271 -10.87 4.96 12.10
N VAL A 272 -11.88 4.15 11.79
CA VAL A 272 -13.26 4.61 11.61
C VAL A 272 -13.99 4.36 12.93
N SER A 273 -14.39 5.47 13.55
CA SER A 273 -15.53 5.46 14.45
C SER A 273 -16.61 6.35 13.85
N ASP A 274 -17.86 6.03 14.14
CA ASP A 274 -19.01 6.90 13.92
C ASP A 274 -18.88 8.25 14.66
N ALA A 275 -18.01 8.31 15.67
CA ALA A 275 -17.73 9.49 16.48
C ALA A 275 -16.69 10.45 15.87
N GLN A 276 -15.92 10.05 14.85
CA GLN A 276 -14.85 10.87 14.26
C GLN A 276 -15.24 11.31 12.84
N PRO A 277 -15.10 12.60 12.48
CA PRO A 277 -15.26 13.05 11.10
C PRO A 277 -14.19 12.43 10.20
N TRP A 278 -14.34 12.54 8.88
CA TRP A 278 -13.31 12.09 7.94
C TRP A 278 -11.94 12.68 8.29
N THR A 279 -10.98 11.83 8.66
CA THR A 279 -9.62 12.25 9.05
C THR A 279 -8.60 11.85 7.99
N PHE A 280 -7.41 12.46 8.08
CA PHE A 280 -6.29 12.03 7.25
C PHE A 280 -5.88 10.59 7.56
N GLU A 281 -5.98 10.13 8.81
CA GLU A 281 -5.77 8.72 9.20
C GLU A 281 -6.69 7.81 8.41
N LEU A 282 -7.98 8.12 8.39
CA LEU A 282 -8.95 7.36 7.63
C LEU A 282 -8.59 7.33 6.15
N SER A 283 -8.29 8.50 5.57
CA SER A 283 -7.93 8.58 4.16
C SER A 283 -6.67 7.80 3.84
N THR A 284 -5.62 7.90 4.66
CA THR A 284 -4.34 7.24 4.43
C THR A 284 -4.32 5.80 4.85
N TRP A 285 -5.20 5.35 5.74
CA TRP A 285 -5.36 3.94 6.07
C TRP A 285 -5.70 3.13 4.82
N PHE A 286 -6.58 3.66 3.96
CA PHE A 286 -6.87 3.06 2.65
C PHE A 286 -5.67 3.05 1.70
N TRP A 287 -4.72 3.98 1.86
CA TRP A 287 -3.62 4.20 0.91
C TRP A 287 -2.23 3.85 1.46
N ALA A 288 -2.14 3.37 2.70
CA ALA A 288 -0.89 3.06 3.38
C ALA A 288 -0.33 1.75 2.81
N PRO A 289 0.79 1.79 2.06
CA PRO A 289 1.21 0.67 1.23
C PRO A 289 1.75 -0.54 2.01
N SER A 290 1.87 -0.47 3.33
CA SER A 290 2.57 -1.45 4.17
C SER A 290 1.64 -2.30 5.05
N THR A 291 0.35 -1.97 5.16
CA THR A 291 -0.48 -2.48 6.25
C THR A 291 -1.41 -3.64 5.89
N HIS A 292 -1.57 -3.99 4.61
CA HIS A 292 -2.51 -5.02 4.17
C HIS A 292 -1.94 -5.89 3.05
N LEU A 293 -2.38 -7.16 2.99
CA LEU A 293 -1.96 -8.11 1.97
C LEU A 293 -2.54 -7.73 0.59
N ALA A 294 -3.82 -7.40 0.56
CA ALA A 294 -4.54 -6.84 -0.59
C ALA A 294 -5.34 -5.60 -0.17
N ASP A 295 -5.46 -4.61 -1.06
CA ASP A 295 -5.86 -3.24 -0.70
C ASP A 295 -7.38 -3.09 -0.62
N VAL A 296 -8.11 -3.98 -1.30
CA VAL A 296 -9.54 -3.79 -1.52
C VAL A 296 -10.37 -5.04 -1.21
N LEU A 297 -9.86 -6.25 -1.50
CA LEU A 297 -10.69 -7.46 -1.51
C LEU A 297 -10.90 -8.08 -0.12
N GLU A 298 -9.85 -8.24 0.68
CA GLU A 298 -9.94 -8.86 2.00
C GLU A 298 -10.78 -8.02 2.97
N TRP A 299 -10.66 -6.70 2.86
CA TRP A 299 -11.49 -5.72 3.55
C TRP A 299 -12.97 -5.85 3.19
N TYR A 300 -13.30 -5.92 1.88
CA TYR A 300 -14.68 -6.12 1.42
C TYR A 300 -15.23 -7.45 1.92
N LEU A 301 -14.44 -8.52 1.84
CA LEU A 301 -14.85 -9.85 2.28
C LEU A 301 -15.04 -9.93 3.80
N TRP A 302 -14.20 -9.26 4.58
CA TRP A 302 -14.30 -9.23 6.04
C TRP A 302 -15.51 -8.39 6.53
N LEU A 303 -15.81 -7.27 5.86
CA LEU A 303 -16.96 -6.41 6.20
C LEU A 303 -18.28 -6.80 5.54
N SER A 304 -18.25 -7.62 4.48
CA SER A 304 -19.45 -8.07 3.77
C SER A 304 -20.39 -8.96 4.60
N GLY A 305 -19.96 -9.41 5.78
CA GLY A 305 -20.68 -10.42 6.58
C GLY A 305 -20.65 -11.81 5.97
N LEU A 306 -19.81 -12.05 4.94
CA LEU A 306 -19.69 -13.36 4.30
C LEU A 306 -19.10 -14.40 5.29
N PRO A 307 -19.54 -15.67 5.19
CA PRO A 307 -18.96 -16.76 5.97
C PRO A 307 -17.43 -16.83 5.82
N ARG A 308 -16.71 -17.01 6.94
CA ARG A 308 -15.23 -17.07 7.00
C ARG A 308 -14.61 -18.07 6.02
N ALA A 309 -15.32 -19.15 5.68
CA ALA A 309 -14.89 -20.13 4.68
C ALA A 309 -14.73 -19.51 3.27
N LEU A 310 -15.56 -18.54 2.89
CA LEU A 310 -15.46 -17.85 1.60
C LEU A 310 -14.29 -16.85 1.57
N VAL A 311 -13.97 -16.24 2.72
CA VAL A 311 -12.79 -15.39 2.88
C VAL A 311 -11.51 -16.21 2.68
N LEU A 312 -11.45 -17.42 3.25
CA LEU A 312 -10.30 -18.32 3.09
C LEU A 312 -10.14 -18.84 1.65
N LEU A 313 -11.24 -19.07 0.94
CA LEU A 313 -11.23 -19.43 -0.49
C LEU A 313 -10.65 -18.32 -1.37
N ALA A 314 -10.91 -17.05 -1.05
CA ALA A 314 -10.36 -15.90 -1.77
C ALA A 314 -8.84 -15.73 -1.59
N LEU A 315 -8.24 -16.36 -0.56
CA LEU A 315 -6.81 -16.35 -0.29
C LEU A 315 -6.03 -17.47 -1.03
N VAL A 316 -6.73 -18.47 -1.56
CA VAL A 316 -6.12 -19.60 -2.28
C VAL A 316 -5.30 -19.15 -3.51
N PRO A 317 -5.75 -18.19 -4.35
CA PRO A 317 -4.94 -17.67 -5.44
C PRO A 317 -3.64 -17.02 -4.94
N ALA A 318 -3.69 -16.25 -3.84
CA ALA A 318 -2.52 -15.58 -3.27
C ALA A 318 -1.44 -16.57 -2.78
N ALA A 319 -1.86 -17.69 -2.19
CA ALA A 319 -0.94 -18.76 -1.77
C ALA A 319 -0.26 -19.45 -2.97
N GLY A 320 -0.99 -19.67 -4.07
CA GLY A 320 -0.42 -20.23 -5.31
C GLY A 320 0.66 -19.33 -5.94
N LEU A 321 0.50 -18.01 -5.82
CA LEU A 321 1.43 -17.01 -6.34
C LEU A 321 2.68 -16.81 -5.45
N ALA A 322 2.52 -16.95 -4.13
CA ALA A 322 3.66 -16.97 -3.22
C ALA A 322 4.59 -18.16 -3.49
N TRP A 323 4.03 -19.30 -3.90
CA TRP A 323 4.82 -20.48 -4.28
C TRP A 323 5.59 -20.26 -5.59
N SER A 324 4.97 -19.67 -6.61
CA SER A 324 5.62 -19.41 -7.90
C SER A 324 6.76 -18.38 -7.80
N THR A 325 6.59 -17.33 -6.99
CA THR A 325 7.64 -16.33 -6.75
C THR A 325 8.85 -16.89 -5.99
N ARG A 326 8.64 -17.87 -5.10
CA ARG A 326 9.73 -18.60 -4.42
C ARG A 326 10.53 -19.46 -5.40
N ALA A 327 9.84 -20.14 -6.32
CA ALA A 327 10.48 -20.93 -7.38
C ALA A 327 11.32 -20.04 -8.31
N LEU A 328 10.77 -18.91 -8.75
CA LEU A 328 11.48 -17.95 -9.62
C LEU A 328 12.72 -17.37 -8.93
N ARG A 329 12.66 -17.14 -7.61
CA ARG A 329 13.80 -16.63 -6.83
C ARG A 329 14.91 -17.68 -6.68
N GLN A 330 14.56 -18.95 -6.52
CA GLN A 330 15.55 -20.03 -6.44
C GLN A 330 16.25 -20.23 -7.79
N GLU A 331 15.52 -20.14 -8.89
CA GLU A 331 16.05 -20.29 -10.26
C GLU A 331 17.01 -19.15 -10.64
N LEU A 332 16.72 -17.92 -10.19
CA LEU A 332 17.60 -16.76 -10.38
C LEU A 332 18.85 -16.78 -9.50
N LEU A 333 18.81 -17.49 -8.37
CA LEU A 333 19.95 -17.64 -7.45
C LEU A 333 20.82 -18.84 -7.82
N SER A 334 20.29 -19.87 -8.50
CA SER A 334 21.07 -21.01 -8.99
C SER A 334 21.81 -20.76 -10.30
N ASN A 335 21.47 -19.67 -11.02
CA ASN A 335 22.10 -19.27 -12.28
C ASN A 335 23.15 -18.14 -12.12
N ARG A 336 23.72 -17.99 -10.91
CA ARG A 336 24.85 -17.11 -10.62
C ARG A 336 25.98 -17.92 -10.01
#